data_AF-A0A397EA41-F1
#
_entry.id   AF-A0A397EA41-F1
#
_cell.length_a   1.000
_cell.length_b   1.000
_cell.length_c   1.000
_cell.angle_alpha   90.00
_cell.angle_beta   90.00
_cell.angle_gamma   90.00
#
_symmetry.space_group_name_H-M   'P 1'
#
loop_
_entity.id
_entity.type
_entity.pdbx_description
1 polymer ?
#
loop_
_entity_poly.entity_id
_entity_poly.type
_entity_poly.pdbx_seq_one_letter_code
_entity_poly.pdbx_strand_id
1 'polypeptide(L)'
;KAFFIGYFTPTKATELATIDWQTWFYGPGMPQRPAFDTTISAASERLADRWHAVGATAAAFDAKDVDSWTSSQYVVFLERVLNLSVKEQRFLDPATLEALGQLYNLTSTKNSEVRMRYQTLSVRSEAAFILPYVEVFLKEQGRMKFVRPLYRDLYKSKIGAVAARRIFAESKDTYHPIARKMIAKDLEL
;
A
#
# COMPACT_ATOMS: atom_id res chain seq x y z
N LYS A 1 -0.44 -23.76 -22.85
CA LYS A 1 0.51 -24.88 -22.65
C LYS A 1 1.01 -25.45 -23.98
N ALA A 2 0.17 -26.10 -24.79
CA ALA A 2 0.61 -26.79 -26.02
C ALA A 2 1.41 -25.91 -26.98
N PHE A 3 0.92 -24.69 -27.27
CA PHE A 3 1.64 -23.72 -28.11
C PHE A 3 3.01 -23.33 -27.53
N PHE A 4 3.07 -23.00 -26.23
CA PHE A 4 4.33 -22.60 -25.57
C PHE A 4 5.37 -23.74 -25.59
N ILE A 5 4.94 -24.96 -25.30
CA ILE A 5 5.83 -26.14 -25.38
C ILE A 5 6.31 -26.30 -26.82
N GLY A 6 5.41 -26.35 -27.81
CA GLY A 6 5.80 -26.53 -29.22
C GLY A 6 6.76 -25.45 -29.74
N TYR A 7 6.56 -24.19 -29.34
CA TYR A 7 7.43 -23.08 -29.74
C TYR A 7 8.84 -23.17 -29.12
N PHE A 8 8.95 -23.54 -27.84
CA PHE A 8 10.22 -23.54 -27.11
C PHE A 8 10.93 -24.91 -27.08
N THR A 9 10.28 -26.01 -27.44
CA THR A 9 10.90 -27.35 -27.53
C THR A 9 12.19 -27.36 -28.36
N PRO A 10 12.30 -26.67 -29.51
CA PRO A 10 13.54 -26.68 -30.30
C PRO A 10 14.77 -26.10 -29.56
N THR A 11 14.58 -25.23 -28.56
CA THR A 11 15.69 -24.52 -27.90
C THR A 11 15.78 -24.76 -26.39
N LYS A 12 14.72 -25.26 -25.76
CA LYS A 12 14.54 -25.33 -24.30
C LYS A 12 13.82 -26.61 -23.82
N ALA A 13 13.96 -27.72 -24.56
CA ALA A 13 13.26 -28.97 -24.25
C ALA A 13 13.47 -29.45 -22.80
N THR A 14 14.70 -29.39 -22.28
CA THR A 14 15.04 -29.85 -20.94
C THR A 14 14.41 -28.97 -19.86
N GLU A 15 14.47 -27.65 -20.00
CA GLU A 15 13.87 -26.72 -19.05
C GLU A 15 12.33 -26.80 -19.08
N LEU A 16 11.73 -27.03 -20.24
CA LEU A 16 10.27 -27.21 -20.34
C LEU A 16 9.76 -28.42 -19.55
N ALA A 17 10.57 -29.47 -19.43
CA ALA A 17 10.23 -30.69 -18.69
C ALA A 17 10.23 -30.50 -17.16
N THR A 18 10.90 -29.46 -16.64
CA THR A 18 10.96 -29.18 -15.19
C THR A 18 9.81 -28.30 -14.70
N ILE A 19 9.03 -27.70 -15.61
CA ILE A 19 7.91 -26.82 -15.26
C ILE A 19 6.74 -27.64 -14.75
N ASP A 20 6.37 -27.43 -13.48
CA ASP A 20 5.14 -27.97 -12.90
C ASP A 20 3.91 -27.18 -13.37
N TRP A 21 3.45 -27.50 -14.59
CA TRP A 21 2.27 -26.87 -15.20
C TRP A 21 0.99 -27.04 -14.37
N GLN A 22 0.87 -28.10 -13.59
CA GLN A 22 -0.34 -28.36 -12.83
C GLN A 22 -0.45 -27.40 -11.65
N THR A 23 0.62 -27.25 -10.89
CA THR A 23 0.69 -26.27 -9.80
C THR A 23 0.60 -24.85 -10.33
N TRP A 24 1.31 -24.52 -11.41
CA TRP A 24 1.29 -23.16 -11.98
C TRP A 24 -0.09 -22.72 -12.50
N PHE A 25 -0.90 -23.62 -13.04
CA PHE A 25 -2.22 -23.26 -13.59
C PHE A 25 -3.38 -23.49 -12.64
N TYR A 26 -3.28 -24.48 -11.76
CA TYR A 26 -4.42 -24.95 -10.97
C TYR A 26 -4.13 -25.06 -9.47
N GLY A 27 -2.86 -24.91 -9.06
CA GLY A 27 -2.48 -24.91 -7.65
C GLY A 27 -2.98 -23.64 -6.94
N PRO A 28 -3.57 -23.76 -5.74
CA PRO A 28 -3.92 -22.61 -4.93
C PRO A 28 -2.69 -22.06 -4.18
N GLY A 29 -2.76 -20.79 -3.77
CA GLY A 29 -1.73 -20.16 -2.94
C GLY A 29 -0.60 -19.50 -3.75
N MET A 30 0.51 -19.20 -3.07
CA MET A 30 1.66 -18.55 -3.69
C MET A 30 2.59 -19.60 -4.32
N PRO A 31 3.08 -19.39 -5.55
CA PRO A 31 4.11 -20.25 -6.12
C PRO A 31 5.43 -20.10 -5.35
N GLN A 32 6.37 -21.02 -5.59
CA GLN A 32 7.72 -20.89 -5.07
C GLN A 32 8.31 -19.54 -5.49
N ARG A 33 8.77 -18.75 -4.51
CA ARG A 33 9.32 -17.42 -4.75
C ARG A 33 10.64 -17.54 -5.55
N PRO A 34 10.74 -16.93 -6.74
CA PRO A 34 12.00 -16.84 -7.46
C PRO A 34 13.05 -16.02 -6.71
N ALA A 35 14.33 -16.25 -7.03
CA ALA A 35 15.40 -15.36 -6.59
C ALA A 35 15.32 -14.04 -7.38
N PHE A 36 14.91 -12.97 -6.70
CA PHE A 36 14.87 -11.63 -7.28
C PHE A 36 16.10 -10.83 -6.83
N ASP A 37 16.59 -9.96 -7.71
CA ASP A 37 17.50 -8.90 -7.27
C ASP A 37 16.74 -7.93 -6.36
N THR A 38 17.27 -7.70 -5.17
CA THR A 38 16.67 -6.82 -4.16
C THR A 38 17.48 -5.54 -3.97
N THR A 39 18.41 -5.21 -4.86
CA THR A 39 19.36 -4.11 -4.67
C THR A 39 18.63 -2.78 -4.47
N ILE A 40 17.57 -2.53 -5.26
CA ILE A 40 16.78 -1.30 -5.18
C ILE A 40 15.86 -1.29 -3.95
N SER A 41 15.21 -2.42 -3.63
CA SER A 41 14.25 -2.51 -2.52
C SER A 41 14.93 -2.50 -1.15
N ALA A 42 16.16 -2.99 -1.06
CA ALA A 42 16.92 -3.07 0.19
C ALA A 42 17.15 -1.71 0.88
N ALA A 43 17.26 -0.62 0.12
CA ALA A 43 17.34 0.71 0.71
C ALA A 43 16.01 1.11 1.39
N SER A 44 14.89 0.85 0.71
CA SER A 44 13.53 1.11 1.22
C SER A 44 13.19 0.26 2.43
N GLU A 45 13.55 -1.02 2.39
CA GLU A 45 13.33 -1.95 3.50
C GLU A 45 14.13 -1.57 4.73
N ARG A 46 15.42 -1.23 4.58
CA ARG A 46 16.26 -0.79 5.71
C ARG A 46 15.75 0.49 6.35
N LEU A 47 15.30 1.46 5.55
CA LEU A 47 14.73 2.69 6.10
C LEU A 47 13.41 2.41 6.83
N ALA A 48 12.55 1.54 6.29
CA ALA A 48 11.31 1.13 6.95
C ALA A 48 11.59 0.45 8.29
N ASP A 49 12.55 -0.47 8.35
CA ASP A 49 12.95 -1.15 9.57
C ASP A 49 13.47 -0.14 10.62
N ARG A 50 14.26 0.86 10.21
CA ARG A 50 14.72 1.95 11.10
C ARG A 50 13.57 2.77 11.67
N TRP A 51 12.60 3.19 10.84
CA TRP A 51 11.43 3.95 11.30
C TRP A 51 10.51 3.15 12.22
N HIS A 52 10.44 1.83 12.02
CA HIS A 52 9.62 0.95 12.84
C HIS A 52 10.34 0.49 14.12
N ALA A 53 11.64 0.73 14.26
CA ALA A 53 12.40 0.34 15.44
C ALA A 53 11.87 1.00 16.72
N VAL A 54 11.95 0.28 17.84
CA VAL A 54 11.55 0.81 19.15
C VAL A 54 12.45 1.98 19.54
N GLY A 55 11.85 3.10 19.94
CA GLY A 55 12.60 4.31 20.29
C GLY A 55 13.12 5.11 19.10
N ALA A 56 12.70 4.80 17.88
CA ALA A 56 12.98 5.64 16.72
C ALA A 56 12.40 7.05 16.95
N THR A 57 13.23 8.07 16.74
CA THR A 57 12.81 9.47 16.79
C THR A 57 13.18 10.15 15.47
N ALA A 58 12.42 11.17 15.08
CA ALA A 58 12.64 11.86 13.81
C ALA A 58 14.06 12.47 13.70
N ALA A 59 14.70 12.79 14.84
CA ALA A 59 16.06 13.31 14.89
C ALA A 59 17.13 12.33 14.39
N ALA A 60 16.81 11.03 14.29
CA ALA A 60 17.71 10.01 13.77
C ALA A 60 17.64 9.86 12.23
N PHE A 61 16.87 10.71 11.55
CA PHE A 61 16.61 10.65 10.11
C PHE A 61 16.90 11.98 9.44
N ASP A 62 17.20 11.93 8.15
CA ASP A 62 17.48 13.09 7.33
C ASP A 62 16.64 13.00 6.05
N ALA A 63 16.17 14.13 5.53
CA ALA A 63 15.44 14.16 4.25
C ALA A 63 16.24 13.49 3.11
N LYS A 64 17.58 13.55 3.18
CA LYS A 64 18.50 12.90 2.24
C LYS A 64 18.42 11.37 2.23
N ASP A 65 17.82 10.74 3.24
CA ASP A 65 17.57 9.29 3.26
C ASP A 65 16.80 8.83 2.00
N VAL A 66 16.03 9.73 1.37
CA VAL A 66 15.13 9.44 0.24
C VAL A 66 15.38 10.31 -1.01
N ASP A 67 16.46 11.10 -1.06
CA ASP A 67 16.72 12.08 -2.14
C ASP A 67 16.78 11.45 -3.54
N SER A 68 17.37 10.26 -3.65
CA SER A 68 17.53 9.54 -4.92
C SER A 68 16.39 8.57 -5.22
N TRP A 69 15.32 8.58 -4.42
CA TRP A 69 14.29 7.56 -4.51
C TRP A 69 13.30 7.79 -5.65
N THR A 70 12.96 6.68 -6.31
CA THR A 70 11.80 6.61 -7.20
C THR A 70 10.50 6.44 -6.40
N SER A 71 9.36 6.74 -7.03
CA SER A 71 8.05 6.49 -6.41
C SER A 71 7.84 5.03 -5.97
N SER A 72 8.41 4.07 -6.69
CA SER A 72 8.37 2.64 -6.32
C SER A 72 9.09 2.35 -5.00
N GLN A 73 10.18 3.06 -4.69
CA GLN A 73 10.90 2.92 -3.42
C GLN A 73 10.09 3.47 -2.25
N TYR A 74 9.40 4.60 -2.42
CA TYR A 74 8.43 5.10 -1.43
C TYR A 74 7.29 4.10 -1.21
N VAL A 75 6.79 3.48 -2.28
CA VAL A 75 5.77 2.43 -2.20
C VAL A 75 6.26 1.25 -1.37
N VAL A 76 7.44 0.71 -1.65
CA VAL A 76 8.03 -0.41 -0.89
C VAL A 76 8.25 -0.01 0.56
N PHE A 77 8.78 1.18 0.81
CA PHE A 77 9.01 1.70 2.16
C PHE A 77 7.71 1.75 2.98
N LEU A 78 6.67 2.42 2.48
CA LEU A 78 5.41 2.57 3.20
C LEU A 78 4.68 1.24 3.39
N GLU A 79 4.71 0.37 2.38
CA GLU A 79 4.15 -0.99 2.50
C GLU A 79 4.91 -1.82 3.53
N ARG A 80 6.25 -1.72 3.57
CA ARG A 80 7.07 -2.44 4.54
C ARG A 80 6.77 -1.97 5.96
N VAL A 81 6.68 -0.65 6.19
CA VAL A 81 6.29 -0.08 7.49
C VAL A 81 4.91 -0.60 7.91
N LEU A 82 3.91 -0.51 7.02
CA LEU A 82 2.56 -1.01 7.34
C LEU A 82 2.54 -2.51 7.63
N ASN A 83 3.25 -3.31 6.82
CA ASN A 83 3.32 -4.76 7.00
C ASN A 83 4.00 -5.14 8.32
N LEU A 84 5.06 -4.41 8.72
CA LEU A 84 5.68 -4.55 10.04
C LEU A 84 4.70 -4.21 11.16
N SER A 85 3.99 -3.08 11.04
CA SER A 85 3.01 -2.68 12.05
C SER A 85 1.90 -3.71 12.23
N VAL A 86 1.37 -4.26 11.13
CA VAL A 86 0.36 -5.34 11.19
C VAL A 86 0.96 -6.62 11.75
N LYS A 87 2.15 -7.02 11.32
CA LYS A 87 2.80 -8.27 11.78
C LYS A 87 3.09 -8.24 13.28
N GLU A 88 3.58 -7.11 13.79
CA GLU A 88 3.97 -6.94 15.19
C GLU A 88 2.84 -6.39 16.06
N GLN A 89 1.67 -6.09 15.49
CA GLN A 89 0.57 -5.41 16.16
C GLN A 89 1.02 -4.12 16.86
N ARG A 90 1.96 -3.40 16.24
CA ARG A 90 2.60 -2.20 16.77
C ARG A 90 2.69 -1.13 15.68
N PHE A 91 1.74 -0.21 15.73
CA PHE A 91 1.66 0.92 14.83
C PHE A 91 2.55 2.07 15.33
N LEU A 92 3.03 2.90 14.41
CA LEU A 92 3.73 4.13 14.77
C LEU A 92 2.73 5.09 15.40
N ASP A 93 3.14 5.80 16.44
CA ASP A 93 2.30 6.80 17.07
C ASP A 93 2.05 8.00 16.13
N PRO A 94 0.99 8.78 16.35
CA PRO A 94 0.64 9.91 15.49
C PRO A 94 1.75 10.96 15.34
N ALA A 95 2.54 11.23 16.39
CA ALA A 95 3.60 12.24 16.32
C ALA A 95 4.75 11.78 15.42
N THR A 96 5.12 10.50 15.51
CA THR A 96 6.12 9.90 14.63
C THR A 96 5.66 9.89 13.17
N LEU A 97 4.38 9.60 12.91
CA LEU A 97 3.82 9.64 11.55
C LEU A 97 3.75 11.05 10.97
N GLU A 98 3.44 12.05 11.79
CA GLU A 98 3.46 13.45 11.39
C GLU A 98 4.89 13.88 11.05
N ALA A 99 5.86 13.55 11.90
CA ALA A 99 7.27 13.85 11.66
C ALA A 99 7.81 13.16 10.39
N LEU A 100 7.48 11.88 10.19
CA LEU A 100 7.82 11.14 8.96
C LEU A 100 7.19 11.81 7.73
N GLY A 101 5.92 12.19 7.83
CA GLY A 101 5.19 12.87 6.75
C GLY A 101 5.76 14.23 6.40
N GLN A 102 6.22 14.99 7.38
CA GLN A 102 6.88 16.29 7.20
C GLN A 102 8.28 16.10 6.59
N LEU A 103 9.10 15.20 7.15
CA LEU A 103 10.49 14.99 6.74
C LEU A 103 10.61 14.57 5.27
N TYR A 104 9.71 13.68 4.82
CA TYR A 104 9.71 13.17 3.44
C TYR A 104 8.59 13.73 2.57
N ASN A 105 7.94 14.82 3.02
CA ASN A 105 6.90 15.52 2.29
C ASN A 105 5.73 14.63 1.79
N LEU A 106 5.35 13.63 2.58
CA LEU A 106 4.31 12.66 2.20
C LEU A 106 2.89 13.21 2.31
N THR A 107 2.67 14.18 3.20
CA THR A 107 1.35 14.79 3.40
C THR A 107 0.92 15.63 2.19
N SER A 108 1.89 16.26 1.49
CA SER A 108 1.61 17.11 0.32
C SER A 108 1.87 16.42 -1.03
N THR A 109 2.26 15.14 -1.02
CA THR A 109 2.62 14.43 -2.26
C THR A 109 1.46 14.34 -3.23
N LYS A 110 1.73 14.64 -4.52
CA LYS A 110 0.76 14.50 -5.61
C LYS A 110 0.74 13.09 -6.21
N ASN A 111 1.68 12.23 -5.83
CA ASN A 111 1.72 10.86 -6.33
C ASN A 111 0.67 10.01 -5.61
N SER A 112 -0.41 9.62 -6.30
CA SER A 112 -1.52 8.87 -5.71
C SER A 112 -1.11 7.52 -5.11
N GLU A 113 -0.08 6.85 -5.65
CA GLU A 113 0.41 5.57 -5.10
C GLU A 113 1.08 5.75 -3.75
N VAL A 114 1.86 6.82 -3.58
CA VAL A 114 2.52 7.16 -2.31
C VAL A 114 1.50 7.72 -1.32
N ARG A 115 0.67 8.68 -1.78
CA ARG A 115 -0.36 9.34 -0.97
C ARG A 115 -1.32 8.32 -0.35
N MET A 116 -1.84 7.39 -1.15
CA MET A 116 -2.77 6.36 -0.66
C MET A 116 -2.15 5.48 0.43
N ARG A 117 -0.88 5.09 0.29
CA ARG A 117 -0.18 4.24 1.27
C ARG A 117 0.12 4.96 2.55
N TYR A 118 0.59 6.21 2.47
CA TYR A 118 0.82 7.03 3.66
C TYR A 118 -0.50 7.28 4.41
N GLN A 119 -1.56 7.63 3.69
CA GLN A 119 -2.89 7.80 4.28
C GLN A 119 -3.42 6.51 4.92
N THR A 120 -3.26 5.36 4.25
CA THR A 120 -3.65 4.06 4.80
C THR A 120 -2.88 3.73 6.08
N LEU A 121 -1.56 3.95 6.09
CA LEU A 121 -0.73 3.77 7.27
C LEU A 121 -1.23 4.65 8.42
N SER A 122 -1.42 5.95 8.17
CA SER A 122 -1.88 6.89 9.21
C SER A 122 -3.28 6.58 9.74
N VAL A 123 -4.22 6.19 8.88
CA VAL A 123 -5.57 5.78 9.31
C VAL A 123 -5.51 4.54 10.19
N ARG A 124 -4.74 3.52 9.79
CA ARG A 124 -4.59 2.29 10.59
C ARG A 124 -3.83 2.50 11.89
N SER A 125 -2.99 3.53 11.96
CA SER A 125 -2.35 3.99 13.18
C SER A 125 -3.20 4.92 14.04
N GLU A 126 -4.47 5.15 13.68
CA GLU A 126 -5.39 6.03 14.40
C GLU A 126 -4.89 7.48 14.52
N ALA A 127 -4.12 7.96 13.54
CA ALA A 127 -3.55 9.30 13.53
C ALA A 127 -4.55 10.34 12.97
N ALA A 128 -5.30 10.98 13.87
CA ALA A 128 -6.43 11.86 13.51
C ALA A 128 -6.09 13.02 12.56
N PHE A 129 -4.85 13.53 12.58
CA PHE A 129 -4.41 14.62 11.70
C PHE A 129 -4.57 14.29 10.21
N ILE A 130 -4.63 13.01 9.84
CA ILE A 130 -4.71 12.60 8.43
C ILE A 130 -6.11 12.76 7.82
N LEU A 131 -7.16 12.85 8.64
CA LEU A 131 -8.56 12.79 8.17
C LEU A 131 -8.89 13.86 7.10
N PRO A 132 -8.49 15.15 7.25
CA PRO A 132 -8.76 16.14 6.21
C PRO A 132 -8.07 15.80 4.88
N TYR A 133 -6.86 15.24 4.92
CA TYR A 133 -6.11 14.86 3.71
C TYR A 133 -6.70 13.64 3.00
N VAL A 134 -7.23 12.69 3.79
CA VAL A 134 -7.98 11.52 3.29
C VAL A 134 -9.28 11.96 2.62
N GLU A 135 -10.03 12.86 3.24
CA GLU A 135 -11.28 13.37 2.67
C GLU A 135 -11.08 14.01 1.30
N VAL A 136 -10.07 14.89 1.17
CA VAL A 136 -9.70 15.48 -0.13
C VAL A 136 -9.36 14.40 -1.15
N PHE A 137 -8.54 13.41 -0.77
CA PHE A 137 -8.13 12.33 -1.67
C PHE A 137 -9.28 11.42 -2.13
N LEU A 138 -10.25 11.17 -1.24
CA LEU A 138 -11.43 10.38 -1.58
C LEU A 138 -12.37 11.15 -2.51
N LYS A 139 -12.49 12.48 -2.37
CA LYS A 139 -13.37 13.30 -3.20
C LYS A 139 -12.78 13.64 -4.57
N GLU A 140 -11.46 13.67 -4.72
CA GLU A 140 -10.80 14.11 -5.97
C GLU A 140 -10.70 13.03 -7.06
N GLN A 141 -10.81 11.74 -6.72
CA GLN A 141 -10.67 10.64 -7.69
C GLN A 141 -11.53 9.42 -7.33
N GLY A 142 -11.82 8.56 -8.32
CA GLY A 142 -12.69 7.38 -8.16
C GLY A 142 -12.02 6.04 -8.44
N ARG A 143 -10.69 5.97 -8.52
CA ARG A 143 -10.00 4.72 -8.89
C ARG A 143 -10.15 3.71 -7.76
N MET A 144 -10.88 2.62 -8.00
CA MET A 144 -11.20 1.61 -6.97
C MET A 144 -9.97 1.03 -6.26
N LYS A 145 -8.80 0.99 -6.91
CA LYS A 145 -7.52 0.61 -6.28
C LYS A 145 -7.20 1.47 -5.04
N PHE A 146 -7.60 2.74 -5.05
CA PHE A 146 -7.30 3.72 -4.01
C PHE A 146 -8.50 3.91 -3.07
N VAL A 147 -9.66 4.31 -3.61
CA VAL A 147 -10.81 4.70 -2.78
C VAL A 147 -11.34 3.54 -1.95
N ARG A 148 -11.46 2.35 -2.54
CA ARG A 148 -12.18 1.24 -1.91
C ARG A 148 -11.42 0.67 -0.70
N PRO A 149 -10.11 0.37 -0.77
CA PRO A 149 -9.34 0.00 0.42
C PRO A 149 -9.32 1.11 1.48
N LEU A 150 -9.16 2.38 1.08
CA LEU A 150 -9.06 3.47 2.03
C LEU A 150 -10.38 3.71 2.78
N TYR A 151 -11.54 3.62 2.12
CA TYR A 151 -12.84 3.64 2.79
C TYR A 151 -13.00 2.50 3.81
N ARG A 152 -12.54 1.28 3.48
CA ARG A 152 -12.60 0.16 4.43
C ARG A 152 -11.76 0.42 5.66
N ASP A 153 -10.55 0.91 5.48
CA ASP A 153 -9.65 1.19 6.60
C ASP A 153 -10.18 2.34 7.44
N LEU A 154 -10.74 3.37 6.80
CA LEU A 154 -11.40 4.48 7.48
C LEU A 154 -12.64 4.02 8.26
N TYR A 155 -13.46 3.13 7.70
CA TYR A 155 -14.64 2.59 8.36
C TYR A 155 -14.30 1.71 9.58
N LYS A 156 -13.20 0.95 9.49
CA LYS A 156 -12.72 0.10 10.60
C LYS A 156 -11.98 0.88 11.69
N SER A 157 -11.47 2.06 11.37
CA SER A 157 -10.73 2.92 12.31
C SER A 157 -11.67 3.63 13.28
N LYS A 158 -11.20 3.80 14.52
CA LYS A 158 -11.93 4.52 15.57
C LYS A 158 -12.09 6.00 15.23
N ILE A 159 -11.07 6.61 14.65
CA ILE A 159 -11.10 8.03 14.25
C ILE A 159 -11.91 8.26 12.97
N GLY A 160 -12.08 7.22 12.14
CA GLY A 160 -12.55 7.36 10.77
C GLY A 160 -14.00 6.95 10.50
N ALA A 161 -14.61 6.10 11.33
CA ALA A 161 -15.86 5.42 10.99
C ALA A 161 -17.01 6.36 10.59
N VAL A 162 -17.22 7.43 11.37
CA VAL A 162 -18.24 8.45 11.09
C VAL A 162 -17.88 9.26 9.84
N ALA A 163 -16.61 9.62 9.70
CA ALA A 163 -16.11 10.35 8.54
C ALA A 163 -16.29 9.53 7.25
N ALA A 164 -16.05 8.22 7.26
CA ALA A 164 -16.21 7.35 6.10
C ALA A 164 -17.64 7.41 5.52
N ARG A 165 -18.66 7.25 6.37
CA ARG A 165 -20.07 7.30 5.94
C ARG A 165 -20.45 8.71 5.46
N ARG A 166 -20.02 9.76 6.17
CA ARG A 166 -20.26 11.15 5.78
C ARG A 166 -19.65 11.47 4.42
N ILE A 167 -18.35 11.22 4.25
CA ILE A 167 -17.61 11.52 3.02
C ILE A 167 -18.21 10.73 1.84
N PHE A 168 -18.57 9.47 2.05
CA PHE A 168 -19.24 8.68 1.03
C PHE A 168 -20.61 9.26 0.67
N ALA A 169 -21.42 9.65 1.64
CA ALA A 169 -22.73 10.26 1.36
C ALA A 169 -22.62 11.54 0.52
N GLU A 170 -21.59 12.35 0.76
CA GLU A 170 -21.32 13.60 0.04
C GLU A 170 -20.73 13.38 -1.37
N SER A 171 -20.02 12.27 -1.61
CA SER A 171 -19.27 12.01 -2.86
C SER A 171 -19.81 10.84 -3.69
N LYS A 172 -20.77 10.06 -3.19
CA LYS A 172 -21.24 8.82 -3.84
C LYS A 172 -21.64 9.01 -5.30
N ASP A 173 -22.22 10.15 -5.65
CA ASP A 173 -22.74 10.42 -7.00
C ASP A 173 -21.67 10.88 -7.99
N THR A 174 -20.46 11.21 -7.52
CA THR A 174 -19.30 11.48 -8.39
C THR A 174 -18.56 10.20 -8.78
N TYR A 175 -18.75 9.11 -8.02
CA TYR A 175 -18.14 7.82 -8.34
C TYR A 175 -18.84 7.09 -9.48
N HIS A 176 -18.06 6.34 -10.25
CA HIS A 176 -18.59 5.37 -11.19
C HIS A 176 -19.56 4.39 -10.48
N PRO A 177 -20.69 3.99 -11.09
CA PRO A 177 -21.72 3.18 -10.43
C PRO A 177 -21.20 1.89 -9.76
N ILE A 178 -20.20 1.24 -10.37
CA ILE A 178 -19.53 0.06 -9.78
C ILE A 178 -18.78 0.44 -8.50
N ALA A 179 -17.99 1.52 -8.53
CA ALA A 179 -17.26 1.97 -7.34
C ALA A 179 -18.24 2.35 -6.22
N ARG A 180 -19.29 3.11 -6.54
CA ARG A 180 -20.36 3.45 -5.59
C ARG A 180 -20.98 2.22 -4.94
N LYS A 181 -21.39 1.22 -5.74
CA LYS A 181 -21.99 -0.03 -5.25
C LYS A 181 -21.03 -0.80 -4.34
N MET A 182 -19.77 -0.92 -4.73
CA MET A 182 -18.78 -1.71 -3.98
C MET A 182 -18.35 -1.01 -2.68
N ILE A 183 -18.26 0.32 -2.68
CA ILE A 183 -17.97 1.10 -1.47
C ILE A 183 -19.17 1.07 -0.51
N ALA A 184 -20.40 1.25 -0.99
CA ALA A 184 -21.61 1.15 -0.15
C ALA A 184 -21.66 -0.20 0.58
N LYS A 185 -21.42 -1.30 -0.14
CA LYS A 185 -21.33 -2.64 0.45
C LYS A 185 -20.24 -2.74 1.53
N ASP A 186 -19.05 -2.19 1.26
CA ASP A 186 -17.94 -2.22 2.20
C ASP A 186 -18.19 -1.34 3.45
N LEU A 187 -19.08 -0.34 3.34
CA LEU A 187 -19.51 0.55 4.42
C LEU A 187 -20.80 0.11 5.10
N GLU A 188 -21.37 -1.05 4.74
CA GLU A 188 -22.65 -1.55 5.27
C GLU A 188 -23.77 -0.51 5.11
N LEU A 189 -23.95 -0.04 3.87
CA LEU A 189 -24.99 0.89 3.41
C LEU A 189 -25.82 0.29 2.27
#